data_AF-A0AAW7TK71-F1
#
_entry.id   AF-A0AAW7TK71-F1
#
_cell.length_a   1.000
_cell.length_b   1.000
_cell.length_c   1.000
_cell.angle_alpha   90.00
_cell.angle_beta   90.00
_cell.angle_gamma   90.00
#
_symmetry.space_group_name_H-M   'P 1'
#
loop_
_entity.id
_entity.type
_entity.pdbx_description
1 polymer ?
#
loop_
_entity_poly.entity_id
_entity_poly.type
_entity_poly.pdbx_seq_one_letter_code
_entity_poly.pdbx_strand_id
1 'polypeptide(L)'
;MSGQTDIAYNNYDIIFHNMTAQFKEKVLDFYGIQTAPIVRVEAVDLPTIAVNDRRMDFLFLLADDTYLHLEFQTTFDEKDLDRFLQYDVSAYERYKKPIKTVVIYGSNVEKVLEQKSYGSVQYNIQAALMRNYDGDAIIQDLWTKIENEEELTDLDELHLIFLPLMQSSVNRSERAIETVELAKRIKDEEKQVRLLATIIAVSDKFIDKEYVEKLMEV
;
A
#
# COMPACT_ATOMS: atom_id res chain seq x y z
N MET A 1 16.96 58.34 -12.91
CA MET A 1 16.39 57.16 -13.58
C MET A 1 16.88 55.94 -12.82
N SER A 2 16.06 55.43 -11.90
CA SER A 2 16.34 54.17 -11.19
C SER A 2 15.96 53.03 -12.12
N GLY A 3 16.96 52.46 -12.82
CA GLY A 3 16.79 51.25 -13.60
C GLY A 3 16.51 50.10 -12.63
N GLN A 4 15.23 49.74 -12.50
CA GLN A 4 14.83 48.55 -11.79
C GLN A 4 15.16 47.38 -12.70
N THR A 5 16.33 46.77 -12.49
CA THR A 5 16.71 45.52 -13.13
C THR A 5 15.81 44.43 -12.54
N ASP A 6 14.74 44.08 -13.23
CA ASP A 6 13.97 42.88 -12.93
C ASP A 6 14.86 41.67 -13.23
N ILE A 7 15.55 41.19 -12.20
CA ILE A 7 16.31 39.96 -12.26
C ILE A 7 15.28 38.82 -12.28
N ALA A 8 15.10 38.23 -13.46
CA ALA A 8 14.24 37.05 -13.62
C ALA A 8 14.69 35.94 -12.65
N TYR A 9 13.74 35.25 -12.02
CA TYR A 9 13.98 34.21 -11.00
C TYR A 9 15.02 33.17 -11.43
N ASN A 10 14.98 32.74 -12.70
CA ASN A 10 15.92 31.77 -13.27
C ASN A 10 17.38 32.25 -13.31
N ASN A 11 17.64 33.56 -13.32
CA ASN A 11 19.01 34.08 -13.29
C ASN A 11 19.68 33.82 -11.94
N TYR A 12 18.92 33.83 -10.84
CA TYR A 12 19.46 33.52 -9.52
C TYR A 12 19.92 32.06 -9.46
N ASP A 13 19.10 31.11 -9.92
CA ASP A 13 19.44 29.69 -9.89
C ASP A 13 20.69 29.38 -10.72
N ILE A 14 20.84 30.01 -11.90
CA ILE A 14 22.02 29.86 -12.76
C ILE A 14 23.27 30.44 -12.08
N ILE A 15 23.19 31.63 -11.48
CA ILE A 15 24.33 32.27 -10.80
C ILE A 15 24.75 31.45 -9.58
N PHE A 16 23.79 31.02 -8.76
CA PHE A 16 24.07 30.18 -7.59
C PHE A 16 24.64 28.83 -7.98
N HIS A 17 24.11 28.16 -9.01
CA HIS A 17 24.65 26.91 -9.51
C HIS A 17 26.13 27.05 -9.94
N ASN A 18 26.45 28.10 -10.71
CA ASN A 18 27.82 28.37 -11.14
C ASN A 18 28.75 28.71 -9.97
N MET A 19 28.27 29.51 -9.00
CA MET A 19 29.02 29.84 -7.79
C MET A 19 29.33 28.58 -6.97
N THR A 20 28.32 27.73 -6.72
CA THR A 20 28.50 26.48 -5.97
C THR A 20 29.46 25.53 -6.69
N ALA A 21 29.40 25.45 -8.02
CA ALA A 21 30.35 24.67 -8.80
C ALA A 21 31.79 25.19 -8.66
N GLN A 22 31.99 26.52 -8.68
CA GLN A 22 33.29 27.16 -8.54
C GLN A 22 33.90 27.02 -7.13
N PHE A 23 33.07 27.10 -6.09
CA PHE A 23 33.51 27.09 -4.69
C PHE A 23 33.20 25.78 -3.94
N LYS A 24 33.02 24.68 -4.68
CA LYS A 24 32.57 23.38 -4.15
C LYS A 24 33.34 22.86 -2.93
N GLU A 25 34.62 23.23 -2.79
CA GLU A 25 35.50 22.81 -1.68
C GLU A 25 35.30 23.62 -0.39
N LYS A 26 34.76 24.84 -0.47
CA LYS A 26 34.66 25.77 0.68
C LYS A 26 33.23 26.24 0.98
N VAL A 27 32.31 26.01 0.04
CA VAL A 27 30.93 26.51 0.15
C VAL A 27 30.17 25.86 1.30
N LEU A 28 30.42 24.58 1.61
CA LEU A 28 29.80 23.88 2.74
C LEU A 28 30.24 24.49 4.09
N ASP A 29 31.53 24.73 4.27
CA ASP A 29 32.09 25.36 5.47
C ASP A 29 31.55 26.78 5.67
N PHE A 30 31.46 27.55 4.58
CA PHE A 30 30.88 28.90 4.61
C PHE A 30 29.44 28.89 5.12
N TYR A 31 28.64 27.90 4.73
CA TYR A 31 27.26 27.73 5.21
C TYR A 31 27.16 26.96 6.55
N GLY A 32 28.28 26.50 7.11
CA GLY A 32 28.30 25.69 8.33
C GLY A 32 27.65 24.30 8.17
N ILE A 33 27.55 23.79 6.94
CA ILE A 33 26.92 22.50 6.64
C ILE A 33 27.93 21.38 6.86
N GLN A 34 27.62 20.50 7.82
CA GLN A 34 28.44 19.33 8.14
C GLN A 34 27.98 18.12 7.33
N THR A 35 28.55 17.93 6.14
CA THR A 35 28.28 16.77 5.27
C THR A 35 29.52 16.41 4.43
N ALA A 36 29.42 15.36 3.62
CA ALA A 36 30.50 14.93 2.73
C ALA A 36 30.82 16.00 1.65
N PRO A 37 32.06 16.06 1.13
CA PRO A 37 32.46 17.02 0.11
C PRO A 37 31.66 16.90 -1.20
N ILE A 38 31.45 18.03 -1.88
CA ILE A 38 30.76 18.09 -3.18
C ILE A 38 31.64 17.49 -4.28
N VAL A 39 31.20 16.38 -4.87
CA VAL A 39 31.87 15.73 -6.01
C VAL A 39 31.49 16.40 -7.34
N ARG A 40 30.19 16.61 -7.57
CA ARG A 40 29.59 17.17 -8.78
C ARG A 40 28.31 17.93 -8.44
N VAL A 41 27.96 18.92 -9.26
CA VAL A 41 26.65 19.58 -9.23
C VAL A 41 25.76 18.96 -10.31
N GLU A 42 24.56 18.53 -9.94
CA GLU A 42 23.58 17.92 -10.86
C GLU A 42 22.55 18.93 -11.35
N ALA A 43 21.86 18.61 -12.45
CA ALA A 43 20.68 19.36 -12.88
C ALA A 43 19.56 19.22 -11.83
N VAL A 44 18.93 20.35 -11.48
CA VAL A 44 17.82 20.40 -10.51
C VAL A 44 16.45 20.20 -11.19
N ASP A 45 16.38 20.40 -12.50
CA ASP A 45 15.19 20.12 -13.30
C ASP A 45 15.06 18.61 -13.48
N LEU A 46 14.29 17.99 -12.59
CA LEU A 46 13.95 16.57 -12.66
C LEU A 46 12.64 16.43 -13.46
N PRO A 47 12.68 16.00 -14.73
CA PRO A 47 11.47 15.88 -15.54
C PRO A 47 10.56 14.80 -14.98
N THR A 48 9.31 15.16 -14.69
CA THR A 48 8.28 14.21 -14.25
C THR A 48 7.68 13.51 -15.47
N ILE A 49 8.24 12.37 -15.89
CA ILE A 49 7.63 11.53 -16.94
C ILE A 49 6.57 10.63 -16.28
N ALA A 50 5.31 11.04 -16.35
CA ALA A 50 4.18 10.25 -15.88
C ALA A 50 3.63 9.34 -17.00
N VAL A 51 4.34 8.25 -17.31
CA VAL A 51 3.72 7.10 -17.98
C VAL A 51 3.76 5.96 -16.98
N ASN A 52 2.71 5.83 -16.18
CA ASN A 52 2.60 4.75 -15.21
C ASN A 52 1.21 4.12 -15.33
N ASP A 53 1.17 2.88 -15.81
CA ASP A 53 -0.01 2.00 -15.71
C ASP A 53 -0.23 1.51 -14.25
N ARG A 54 0.59 1.99 -13.32
CA ARG A 54 0.60 1.66 -11.90
C ARG A 54 -0.52 2.41 -11.18
N ARG A 55 -1.42 1.66 -10.53
CA ARG A 55 -2.52 2.19 -9.72
C ARG A 55 -2.32 1.80 -8.27
N MET A 56 -2.68 2.71 -7.38
CA MET A 56 -2.92 2.36 -5.98
C MET A 56 -4.05 1.35 -5.92
N ASP A 57 -4.00 0.47 -4.94
CA ASP A 57 -5.10 -0.43 -4.65
C ASP A 57 -6.33 0.34 -4.16
N PHE A 58 -6.21 1.06 -3.04
CA PHE A 58 -7.27 1.90 -2.50
C PHE A 58 -6.73 3.17 -1.84
N LEU A 59 -7.51 4.24 -1.97
CA LEU A 59 -7.29 5.50 -1.27
C LEU A 59 -8.63 6.01 -0.72
N PHE A 60 -8.78 5.99 0.61
CA PHE A 60 -10.03 6.36 1.29
C PHE A 60 -9.89 7.69 2.01
N LEU A 61 -10.88 8.57 1.85
CA LEU A 61 -11.01 9.75 2.70
C LEU A 61 -11.63 9.33 4.04
N LEU A 62 -10.94 9.62 5.14
CA LEU A 62 -11.38 9.31 6.50
C LEU A 62 -12.21 10.46 7.09
N ALA A 63 -12.99 10.14 8.13
CA ALA A 63 -13.88 11.10 8.78
C ALA A 63 -13.15 12.27 9.45
N ASP A 64 -11.86 12.12 9.77
CA ASP A 64 -10.99 13.16 10.33
C ASP A 64 -10.28 14.02 9.27
N ASP A 65 -10.73 13.91 8.01
CA ASP A 65 -10.20 14.64 6.86
C ASP A 65 -8.75 14.26 6.46
N THR A 66 -8.31 13.06 6.84
CA THR A 66 -7.06 12.44 6.35
C THR A 66 -7.32 11.34 5.32
N TYR A 67 -6.29 10.85 4.64
CA TYR A 67 -6.42 9.71 3.72
C TYR A 67 -5.81 8.43 4.28
N LEU A 68 -6.46 7.30 3.99
CA LEU A 68 -5.91 5.96 4.16
C LEU A 68 -5.54 5.40 2.79
N HIS A 69 -4.24 5.21 2.54
CA HIS A 69 -3.73 4.41 1.44
C HIS A 69 -3.63 2.95 1.90
N LEU A 70 -4.31 2.05 1.19
CA LEU A 70 -4.34 0.62 1.52
C LEU A 70 -3.81 -0.18 0.35
N GLU A 71 -2.79 -1.00 0.60
CA GLU A 71 -2.20 -1.92 -0.38
C GLU A 71 -2.30 -3.36 0.10
N PHE A 72 -2.36 -4.29 -0.85
CA PHE A 72 -2.33 -5.71 -0.57
C PHE A 72 -1.14 -6.38 -1.24
N GLN A 73 -0.38 -7.16 -0.49
CA GLN A 73 0.82 -7.83 -0.99
C GLN A 73 0.83 -9.32 -0.60
N THR A 74 1.17 -10.18 -1.55
CA THR A 74 1.32 -11.63 -1.29
C THR A 74 2.71 -12.00 -0.77
N THR A 75 3.69 -11.14 -1.04
CA THR A 75 5.10 -11.24 -0.66
C THR A 75 5.61 -9.88 -0.17
N PHE A 76 6.78 -9.85 0.46
CA PHE A 76 7.44 -8.62 0.84
C PHE A 76 8.68 -8.35 -0.03
N ASP A 77 8.75 -7.18 -0.65
CA ASP A 77 9.95 -6.62 -1.28
C ASP A 77 10.14 -5.17 -0.78
N GLU A 78 11.35 -4.80 -0.36
CA GLU A 78 11.67 -3.43 0.07
C GLU A 78 11.47 -2.38 -1.02
N LYS A 79 11.46 -2.79 -2.29
CA LYS A 79 11.14 -1.91 -3.43
C LYS A 79 9.68 -1.51 -3.48
N ASP A 80 8.79 -2.28 -2.85
CA ASP A 80 7.38 -1.89 -2.75
C ASP A 80 7.23 -0.61 -1.92
N LEU A 81 8.08 -0.38 -0.92
CA LEU A 81 8.10 0.88 -0.16
C LEU A 81 8.44 2.08 -1.03
N ASP A 82 9.33 1.91 -2.04
CA ASP A 82 9.64 2.98 -3.00
C ASP A 82 8.42 3.32 -3.85
N ARG A 83 7.63 2.31 -4.23
CA ARG A 83 6.40 2.45 -5.00
C ARG A 83 5.30 3.13 -4.16
N PHE A 84 5.12 2.70 -2.92
CA PHE A 84 4.11 3.30 -2.02
C PHE A 84 4.46 4.76 -1.68
N LEU A 85 5.74 5.09 -1.48
CA LEU A 85 6.17 6.48 -1.30
C LEU A 85 5.80 7.34 -2.53
N GLN A 86 6.02 6.86 -3.75
CA GLN A 86 5.66 7.59 -4.97
C GLN A 86 4.15 7.84 -5.06
N TYR A 87 3.37 6.84 -4.68
CA TYR A 87 1.91 6.94 -4.59
C TYR A 87 1.51 8.03 -3.60
N ASP A 88 2.02 7.98 -2.37
CA ASP A 88 1.64 8.93 -1.33
C ASP A 88 2.07 10.36 -1.63
N VAL A 89 3.27 10.55 -2.21
CA VAL A 89 3.71 11.87 -2.67
C VAL A 89 2.74 12.41 -3.73
N SER A 90 2.34 11.58 -4.70
CA SER A 90 1.40 11.98 -5.75
C SER A 90 0.01 12.31 -5.19
N ALA A 91 -0.49 11.50 -4.25
CA ALA A 91 -1.77 11.74 -3.57
C ALA A 91 -1.71 13.02 -2.72
N TYR A 92 -0.63 13.23 -1.96
CA TYR A 92 -0.45 14.43 -1.16
C TYR A 92 -0.34 15.67 -2.05
N GLU A 93 0.37 15.60 -3.18
CA GLU A 93 0.45 16.71 -4.13
C GLU A 93 -0.92 17.13 -4.65
N ARG A 94 -1.78 16.16 -4.94
CA ARG A 94 -3.13 16.40 -5.45
C ARG A 94 -4.10 16.90 -4.39
N TYR A 95 -4.10 16.28 -3.21
CA TYR A 95 -5.14 16.48 -2.20
C TYR A 95 -4.73 17.32 -1.00
N LYS A 96 -3.42 17.53 -0.79
CA LYS A 96 -2.84 18.35 0.28
C LYS A 96 -3.31 17.97 1.69
N LYS A 97 -3.48 16.67 1.95
CA LYS A 97 -3.95 16.09 3.21
C LYS A 97 -3.03 14.98 3.71
N PRO A 98 -2.86 14.81 5.03
CA PRO A 98 -2.05 13.71 5.58
C PRO A 98 -2.52 12.36 5.09
N ILE A 99 -1.57 11.45 4.87
CA ILE A 99 -1.83 10.08 4.39
C ILE A 99 -1.28 9.10 5.41
N LYS A 100 -2.11 8.15 5.81
CA LYS A 100 -1.71 6.95 6.54
C LYS A 100 -1.69 5.78 5.57
N THR A 101 -0.60 5.03 5.57
CA THR A 101 -0.43 3.90 4.66
C THR A 101 -0.43 2.60 5.43
N VAL A 102 -1.34 1.70 5.03
CA VAL A 102 -1.47 0.35 5.60
C VAL A 102 -1.25 -0.66 4.49
N VAL A 103 -0.42 -1.66 4.74
CA VAL A 103 -0.17 -2.74 3.79
C VAL A 103 -0.62 -4.05 4.43
N ILE A 104 -1.57 -4.72 3.79
CA ILE A 104 -2.06 -6.04 4.17
C ILE A 104 -1.18 -7.09 3.49
N TYR A 105 -0.53 -7.93 4.30
CA TYR A 105 0.30 -9.01 3.81
C TYR A 105 -0.36 -10.38 4.03
N GLY A 106 -0.34 -11.24 3.02
CA GLY A 106 -0.82 -12.62 3.13
C GLY A 106 0.01 -13.47 4.10
N SER A 107 -0.51 -14.66 4.44
CA SER A 107 0.04 -15.56 5.48
C SER A 107 1.48 -16.08 5.28
N ASN A 108 2.06 -15.91 4.09
CA ASN A 108 3.45 -16.28 3.80
C ASN A 108 4.46 -15.26 4.33
N VAL A 109 4.00 -14.08 4.76
CA VAL A 109 4.88 -13.00 5.22
C VAL A 109 4.87 -12.99 6.76
N GLU A 110 6.04 -13.24 7.34
CA GLU A 110 6.22 -13.27 8.80
C GLU A 110 6.66 -11.91 9.36
N LYS A 111 7.50 -11.18 8.62
CA LYS A 111 8.04 -9.90 9.04
C LYS A 111 8.29 -9.02 7.83
N VAL A 112 8.11 -7.71 8.03
CA VAL A 112 8.35 -6.69 7.01
C VAL A 112 9.13 -5.51 7.60
N LEU A 113 9.69 -4.70 6.71
CA LEU A 113 10.22 -3.39 7.07
C LEU A 113 9.08 -2.37 6.99
N GLU A 114 8.72 -1.78 8.12
CA GLU A 114 7.68 -0.73 8.19
C GLU A 114 8.22 0.69 8.01
N GLN A 115 9.55 0.87 8.10
CA GLN A 115 10.20 2.17 7.98
C GLN A 115 11.42 2.09 7.06
N LYS A 116 11.50 3.00 6.09
CA LYS A 116 12.65 3.16 5.19
C LYS A 116 13.14 4.60 5.18
N SER A 117 14.43 4.80 5.38
CA SER A 117 15.09 6.10 5.37
C SER A 117 15.84 6.32 4.06
N TYR A 118 15.66 7.50 3.46
CA TYR A 118 16.36 7.99 2.27
C TYR A 118 17.18 9.24 2.62
N GLY A 119 17.64 9.37 3.87
CA GLY A 119 18.28 10.56 4.41
C GLY A 119 17.25 11.51 5.02
N SER A 120 17.04 12.69 4.42
CA SER A 120 16.06 13.67 4.92
C SER A 120 14.61 13.20 4.79
N VAL A 121 14.35 12.23 3.91
CA VAL A 121 13.03 11.62 3.73
C VAL A 121 12.97 10.34 4.54
N GLN A 122 11.97 10.25 5.41
CA GLN A 122 11.62 9.02 6.13
C GLN A 122 10.23 8.60 5.71
N TYR A 123 10.08 7.35 5.31
CA TYR A 123 8.82 6.79 4.90
C TYR A 123 8.41 5.67 5.85
N ASN A 124 7.15 5.72 6.32
CA ASN A 124 6.61 4.80 7.32
C ASN A 124 5.26 4.24 6.83
N ILE A 125 5.06 2.95 7.03
CA ILE A 125 3.80 2.25 6.77
C ILE A 125 3.43 1.41 7.99
N GLN A 126 2.17 0.99 8.08
CA GLN A 126 1.72 -0.01 9.05
C GLN A 126 1.42 -1.32 8.33
N ALA A 127 1.96 -2.43 8.82
CA ALA A 127 1.72 -3.75 8.28
C ALA A 127 0.58 -4.46 9.03
N ALA A 128 -0.38 -5.00 8.28
CA ALA A 128 -1.37 -5.93 8.78
C ALA A 128 -1.03 -7.33 8.26
N LEU A 129 -0.52 -8.20 9.13
CA LEU A 129 -0.07 -9.53 8.76
C LEU A 129 -1.22 -10.54 8.91
N MET A 130 -1.72 -11.07 7.80
CA MET A 130 -2.78 -12.09 7.81
C MET A 130 -2.31 -13.41 8.41
N ARG A 131 -0.99 -13.62 8.50
CA ARG A 131 -0.39 -14.73 9.24
C ARG A 131 -0.79 -14.77 10.72
N ASN A 132 -1.13 -13.63 11.31
CA ASN A 132 -1.47 -13.55 12.73
C ASN A 132 -2.89 -14.06 13.04
N TYR A 133 -3.68 -14.41 12.02
CA TYR A 133 -5.02 -14.93 12.16
C TYR A 133 -4.98 -16.45 11.95
N ASP A 134 -5.46 -17.19 12.94
CA ASP A 134 -5.61 -18.65 12.86
C ASP A 134 -6.85 -18.98 12.02
N GLY A 135 -6.63 -19.12 10.71
CA GLY A 135 -7.68 -19.43 9.76
C GLY A 135 -8.33 -20.79 10.00
N ASP A 136 -7.63 -21.75 10.63
CA ASP A 136 -8.18 -23.07 10.95
C ASP A 136 -9.17 -22.99 12.11
N ALA A 137 -8.83 -22.25 13.17
CA ALA A 137 -9.76 -21.98 14.25
C ALA A 137 -10.97 -21.15 13.79
N ILE A 138 -10.71 -20.12 12.97
CA ILE A 138 -11.75 -19.23 12.45
C ILE A 138 -12.74 -20.00 11.57
N ILE A 139 -12.27 -20.85 10.64
CA ILE A 139 -13.20 -21.59 9.77
C ILE A 139 -14.07 -22.57 10.58
N GLN A 140 -13.52 -23.19 11.62
CA GLN A 140 -14.27 -24.10 12.50
C GLN A 140 -15.36 -23.36 13.30
N ASP A 141 -15.06 -22.15 13.80
CA ASP A 141 -16.05 -21.30 14.47
C ASP A 141 -17.18 -20.90 13.51
N LEU A 142 -16.83 -20.43 12.31
CA LEU A 142 -17.82 -20.04 11.29
C LEU A 142 -18.69 -21.21 10.83
N TRP A 143 -18.11 -22.41 10.69
CA TRP A 143 -18.86 -23.65 10.45
C TRP A 143 -19.91 -23.89 11.52
N THR A 144 -19.49 -23.84 12.79
CA THR A 144 -20.36 -24.08 13.95
C THR A 144 -21.53 -23.11 13.98
N LYS A 145 -21.26 -21.81 13.78
CA LYS A 145 -22.29 -20.75 13.75
C LYS A 145 -23.30 -20.99 12.65
N ILE A 146 -22.84 -21.28 11.43
CA ILE A 146 -23.73 -21.50 10.28
C ILE A 146 -24.59 -22.76 10.47
N GLU A 147 -24.03 -23.85 11.00
CA GLU A 147 -24.77 -25.09 11.27
C GLU A 147 -25.81 -24.93 12.38
N ASN A 148 -25.53 -24.09 13.38
CA ASN A 148 -26.45 -23.76 14.47
C ASN A 148 -27.51 -22.71 14.08
N GLU A 149 -27.49 -22.22 12.83
CA GLU A 149 -28.35 -21.12 12.36
C GLU A 149 -28.15 -19.80 13.14
N GLU A 150 -26.94 -19.57 13.65
CA GLU A 150 -26.55 -18.32 14.29
C GLU A 150 -26.33 -17.23 13.24
N GLU A 151 -26.71 -15.99 13.58
CA GLU A 151 -26.47 -14.86 12.70
C GLU A 151 -24.99 -14.46 12.74
N LEU A 152 -24.36 -14.42 11.56
CA LEU A 152 -22.99 -13.94 11.42
C LEU A 152 -22.91 -12.44 11.71
N THR A 153 -21.96 -12.07 12.57
CA THR A 153 -21.62 -10.68 12.84
C THR A 153 -20.80 -10.08 11.70
N ASP A 154 -20.68 -8.75 11.64
CA ASP A 154 -19.81 -8.09 10.66
C ASP A 154 -18.35 -8.57 10.73
N LEU A 155 -17.88 -8.93 11.92
CA LEU A 155 -16.54 -9.49 12.10
C LEU A 155 -16.44 -10.90 11.52
N ASP A 156 -17.48 -11.72 11.67
CA ASP A 156 -17.55 -13.05 11.07
C ASP A 156 -17.56 -12.97 9.55
N GLU A 157 -18.29 -12.01 8.98
CA GLU A 157 -18.31 -11.73 7.55
C GLU A 157 -16.92 -11.32 7.04
N LEU A 158 -16.21 -10.44 7.75
CA LEU A 158 -14.83 -10.05 7.43
C LEU A 158 -13.86 -11.23 7.54
N HIS A 159 -13.99 -12.04 8.59
CA HIS A 159 -13.21 -13.26 8.74
C HIS A 159 -13.43 -14.21 7.58
N LEU A 160 -14.67 -14.41 7.15
CA LEU A 160 -15.01 -15.25 6.00
C LEU A 160 -14.38 -14.69 4.70
N ILE A 161 -14.51 -13.39 4.45
CA ILE A 161 -13.95 -12.76 3.23
C ILE A 161 -12.43 -12.93 3.13
N PHE A 162 -11.70 -12.73 4.23
CA PHE A 162 -10.23 -12.74 4.23
C PHE A 162 -9.61 -14.09 4.59
N LEU A 163 -10.43 -15.08 4.95
CA LEU A 163 -10.00 -16.42 5.37
C LEU A 163 -8.94 -17.06 4.45
N PRO A 164 -9.05 -16.97 3.11
CA PRO A 164 -8.05 -17.57 2.21
C PRO A 164 -6.64 -16.97 2.32
N LEU A 165 -6.51 -15.78 2.91
CA LEU A 165 -5.24 -15.08 3.10
C LEU A 165 -4.61 -15.34 4.47
N MET A 166 -5.37 -15.93 5.40
CA MET A 166 -4.95 -16.17 6.78
C MET A 166 -4.00 -17.36 6.89
N GLN A 167 -3.41 -17.57 8.07
CA GLN A 167 -2.61 -18.77 8.31
C GLN A 167 -3.54 -19.98 8.34
N SER A 168 -3.21 -21.02 7.59
CA SER A 168 -4.00 -22.26 7.55
C SER A 168 -3.09 -23.46 7.34
N SER A 169 -3.54 -24.63 7.80
CA SER A 169 -2.85 -25.91 7.56
C SER A 169 -2.93 -26.34 6.09
N VAL A 170 -3.99 -25.92 5.39
CA VAL A 170 -4.17 -26.14 3.96
C VAL A 170 -3.65 -24.96 3.13
N ASN A 171 -3.47 -25.17 1.83
CA ASN A 171 -3.05 -24.09 0.93
C ASN A 171 -4.20 -23.09 0.69
N ARG A 172 -3.86 -21.89 0.17
CA ARG A 172 -4.82 -20.79 -0.03
C ARG A 172 -5.98 -21.15 -0.94
N SER A 173 -5.72 -21.91 -2.01
CA SER A 173 -6.74 -22.35 -2.96
C SER A 173 -7.69 -23.36 -2.32
N GLU A 174 -7.20 -24.27 -1.49
CA GLU A 174 -8.06 -25.18 -0.73
C GLU A 174 -8.93 -24.41 0.28
N ARG A 175 -8.32 -23.50 1.05
CA ARG A 175 -9.08 -22.65 1.99
C ARG A 175 -10.13 -21.77 1.31
N ALA A 176 -9.86 -21.26 0.11
CA ALA A 176 -10.85 -20.52 -0.67
C ALA A 176 -12.06 -21.37 -1.10
N ILE A 177 -11.87 -22.66 -1.42
CA ILE A 177 -13.00 -23.56 -1.76
C ILE A 177 -13.86 -23.71 -0.52
N GLU A 178 -13.26 -24.05 0.62
CA GLU A 178 -13.99 -24.26 1.87
C GLU A 178 -14.75 -22.99 2.28
N THR A 179 -14.14 -21.82 2.08
CA THR A 179 -14.77 -20.52 2.35
C THR A 179 -16.01 -20.28 1.47
N VAL A 180 -15.92 -20.60 0.17
CA VAL A 180 -17.05 -20.48 -0.76
C VAL A 180 -18.16 -21.49 -0.44
N GLU A 181 -17.81 -22.73 -0.12
CA GLU A 181 -18.76 -23.76 0.29
C GLU A 181 -19.51 -23.37 1.56
N LEU A 182 -18.80 -22.76 2.52
CA LEU A 182 -19.38 -22.25 3.74
C LEU A 182 -20.32 -21.06 3.46
N ALA A 183 -19.89 -20.10 2.64
CA ALA A 183 -20.72 -18.96 2.24
C ALA A 183 -22.02 -19.38 1.53
N LYS A 184 -21.99 -20.43 0.69
CA LYS A 184 -23.18 -21.01 0.02
C LYS A 184 -24.23 -21.58 0.97
N ARG A 185 -23.92 -21.75 2.27
CA ARG A 185 -24.86 -22.23 3.29
C ARG A 185 -25.56 -21.11 4.06
N ILE A 186 -25.16 -19.86 3.84
CA ILE A 186 -25.83 -18.69 4.44
C ILE A 186 -27.24 -18.57 3.86
N LYS A 187 -28.27 -18.54 4.72
CA LYS A 187 -29.69 -18.54 4.31
C LYS A 187 -30.18 -17.21 3.73
N ASP A 188 -29.62 -16.10 4.20
CA ASP A 188 -29.92 -14.77 3.65
C ASP A 188 -29.31 -14.67 2.25
N GLU A 189 -30.16 -14.75 1.23
CA GLU A 189 -29.76 -14.75 -0.19
C GLU A 189 -28.98 -13.49 -0.57
N GLU A 190 -29.39 -12.32 -0.06
CA GLU A 190 -28.71 -11.06 -0.40
C GLU A 190 -27.31 -11.04 0.20
N LYS A 191 -27.20 -11.38 1.49
CA LYS A 191 -25.92 -11.48 2.20
C LYS A 191 -25.02 -12.53 1.55
N GLN A 192 -25.55 -13.71 1.24
CA GLN A 192 -24.82 -14.79 0.58
C GLN A 192 -24.20 -14.32 -0.75
N VAL A 193 -25.01 -13.73 -1.64
CA VAL A 193 -24.54 -13.27 -2.95
C VAL A 193 -23.43 -12.21 -2.80
N ARG A 194 -23.60 -11.26 -1.88
CA ARG A 194 -22.57 -10.24 -1.61
C ARG A 194 -21.26 -10.85 -1.10
N LEU A 195 -21.33 -11.78 -0.15
CA LEU A 195 -20.14 -12.42 0.42
C LEU A 195 -19.41 -13.27 -0.62
N LEU A 196 -20.14 -14.08 -1.40
CA LEU A 196 -19.56 -14.87 -2.48
C LEU A 196 -18.84 -14.00 -3.51
N ALA A 197 -19.48 -12.93 -3.98
CA ALA A 197 -18.86 -12.00 -4.93
C ALA A 197 -17.59 -11.37 -4.35
N THR A 198 -17.58 -11.04 -3.06
CA THR A 198 -16.44 -10.43 -2.39
C THR A 198 -15.30 -11.43 -2.19
N ILE A 199 -15.59 -12.66 -1.77
CA ILE A 199 -14.60 -13.74 -1.62
C ILE A 199 -13.94 -14.03 -2.97
N ILE A 200 -14.71 -14.10 -4.06
CA ILE A 200 -14.17 -14.31 -5.42
C ILE A 200 -13.29 -13.13 -5.84
N ALA A 201 -13.73 -11.89 -5.64
CA ALA A 201 -12.95 -10.70 -6.01
C ALA A 201 -11.63 -10.58 -5.23
N VAL A 202 -11.64 -10.91 -3.93
CA VAL A 202 -10.42 -10.99 -3.12
C VAL A 202 -9.55 -12.14 -3.64
N SER A 203 -10.13 -13.31 -3.86
CA SER A 203 -9.40 -14.49 -4.35
C SER A 203 -8.73 -14.26 -5.70
N ASP A 204 -9.39 -13.61 -6.68
CA ASP A 204 -8.81 -13.30 -8.00
C ASP A 204 -7.55 -12.46 -7.92
N LYS A 205 -7.46 -11.62 -6.89
CA LYS A 205 -6.28 -10.78 -6.67
C LYS A 205 -5.10 -11.55 -6.06
N PHE A 206 -5.33 -12.70 -5.43
CA PHE A 206 -4.33 -13.38 -4.58
C PHE A 206 -4.15 -14.88 -4.83
N ILE A 207 -5.00 -15.48 -5.66
CA ILE A 207 -5.08 -16.91 -5.98
C ILE A 207 -5.01 -17.08 -7.50
N ASP A 208 -4.50 -18.21 -7.96
CA ASP A 208 -4.28 -18.48 -9.39
C ASP A 208 -5.55 -18.33 -10.23
N LYS A 209 -5.44 -17.71 -11.42
CA LYS A 209 -6.58 -17.46 -12.32
C LYS A 209 -7.34 -18.70 -12.73
N GLU A 210 -6.64 -19.80 -13.01
CA GLU A 210 -7.22 -21.10 -13.36
C GLU A 210 -8.17 -21.62 -12.26
N TYR A 211 -7.93 -21.19 -11.02
CA TYR A 211 -8.75 -21.56 -9.87
C TYR A 211 -9.97 -20.64 -9.69
N VAL A 212 -9.85 -19.35 -9.97
CA VAL A 212 -10.98 -18.40 -9.97
C VAL A 212 -12.05 -18.83 -10.98
N GLU A 213 -11.63 -19.31 -12.15
CA GLU A 213 -12.53 -19.88 -13.16
C GLU A 213 -13.34 -21.05 -12.59
N LYS A 214 -12.71 -21.97 -11.84
CA LYS A 214 -13.41 -23.07 -11.18
C LYS A 214 -14.40 -22.60 -10.12
N LEU A 215 -14.11 -21.53 -9.38
CA LEU A 215 -15.05 -20.96 -8.40
C LEU A 215 -16.30 -20.34 -9.08
N MET A 216 -16.15 -19.79 -10.28
CA MET A 216 -17.24 -19.17 -11.03
C MET A 216 -18.10 -20.19 -11.80
N GLU A 217 -17.63 -21.43 -11.97
CA GLU A 217 -18.36 -22.51 -12.65
C GLU A 217 -19.37 -23.25 -11.76
N VAL A 218 -19.42 -22.96 -10.45
CA VAL A 218 -20.24 -23.70 -9.45
C VAL A 218 -21.48 -22.94 -9.00
#